data_AF-A0A7C3RHH1-F1
#
_entry.id   AF-A0A7C3RHH1-F1
#
_cell.length_a   1.000
_cell.length_b   1.000
_cell.length_c   1.000
_cell.angle_alpha   90.00
_cell.angle_beta   90.00
_cell.angle_gamma   90.00
#
_symmetry.space_group_name_H-M   'P 1'
#
loop_
_entity.id
_entity.type
_entity.pdbx_description
1 polymer ?
#
loop_
_entity_poly.entity_id
_entity_poly.type
_entity_poly.pdbx_seq_one_letter_code
_entity_poly.pdbx_strand_id
1 'polypeptide(L)' 'MAEGYCVKCKARKEIAEAIEETMKNGRRAIKGKCPTCGTVMFKILGGKIAAGTPVDPAQSAPGGPQRANQ' A
#
# COMPACT_ATOMS: atom_id res chain seq x y z
N MET A 1 -5.52 -10.40 1.73
CA MET A 1 -5.89 -9.43 0.69
C MET A 1 -6.76 -8.30 1.27
N ALA A 2 -6.75 -7.12 0.66
CA ALA A 2 -7.60 -6.02 1.08
C ALA A 2 -9.04 -6.21 0.55
N GLU A 3 -9.96 -6.64 1.39
CA GLU A 3 -11.38 -6.73 1.04
C GLU A 3 -12.09 -5.38 1.19
N GLY A 4 -12.90 -5.00 0.20
CA GLY A 4 -13.70 -3.79 0.18
C GLY A 4 -15.16 -4.06 -0.18
N TYR A 5 -16.05 -3.16 0.22
CA TYR A 5 -17.46 -3.24 -0.16
C TYR A 5 -17.70 -2.50 -1.47
N CYS A 6 -18.14 -3.22 -2.50
CA CYS A 6 -18.48 -2.59 -3.77
C CYS A 6 -19.93 -2.14 -3.75
N VAL A 7 -20.18 -0.84 -3.84
CA VAL A 7 -21.55 -0.28 -3.86
C VAL A 7 -22.34 -0.69 -5.10
N LYS A 8 -21.65 -0.96 -6.22
CA LYS A 8 -22.27 -1.41 -7.47
C LYS A 8 -22.67 -2.88 -7.41
N CYS A 9 -21.81 -3.72 -6.85
CA CYS A 9 -22.10 -5.15 -6.67
C CYS A 9 -22.90 -5.45 -5.39
N LYS A 10 -23.03 -4.47 -4.48
CA LYS A 10 -23.62 -4.60 -3.14
C LYS A 10 -23.07 -5.80 -2.36
N ALA A 11 -21.78 -6.08 -2.55
CA ALA A 11 -21.11 -7.26 -2.00
C ALA A 11 -19.70 -6.89 -1.54
N ARG A 12 -19.20 -7.66 -0.56
CA ARG A 12 -17.79 -7.63 -0.17
C ARG A 12 -16.98 -8.41 -1.21
N LYS A 13 -15.94 -7.78 -1.73
CA LYS A 13 -15.02 -8.36 -2.73
C LYS A 13 -13.59 -7.91 -2.44
N GLU A 14 -12.64 -8.62 -2.98
CA GLU A 14 -11.25 -8.16 -2.97
C GLU A 14 -11.07 -6.90 -3.81
N ILE A 15 -10.21 -6.00 -3.34
CA ILE A 15 -9.83 -4.80 -4.06
C ILE A 15 -8.68 -5.16 -5.01
N ALA A 16 -8.93 -5.06 -6.31
CA ALA A 16 -7.91 -5.16 -7.34
C ALA A 16 -7.10 -3.87 -7.42
N GLU A 17 -5.82 -3.96 -7.80
CA GLU A 17 -4.90 -2.80 -7.84
C GLU A 17 -4.89 -2.02 -6.51
N ALA A 18 -4.87 -2.73 -5.38
CA ALA A 18 -4.85 -2.14 -4.04
C ALA A 18 -3.54 -1.38 -3.79
N ILE A 19 -3.57 -0.06 -3.94
CA ILE A 19 -2.47 0.87 -3.68
C ILE A 19 -2.71 1.55 -2.35
N GLU A 20 -1.73 1.45 -1.45
CA GLU A 20 -1.73 2.19 -0.19
C GLU A 20 -1.33 3.65 -0.44
N GLU A 21 -2.20 4.57 -0.08
CA GLU A 21 -1.98 6.00 -0.16
C GLU A 21 -2.29 6.64 1.20
N THR A 22 -1.40 7.52 1.65
CA THR A 22 -1.62 8.28 2.88
C THR A 22 -2.31 9.59 2.50
N MET A 23 -3.55 9.77 2.96
CA MET A 23 -4.28 11.00 2.71
C MET A 23 -3.62 12.17 3.45
N LYS A 24 -3.83 13.40 2.94
CA LYS A 24 -3.32 14.66 3.53
C LYS A 24 -3.70 14.84 5.02
N ASN A 25 -4.68 14.09 5.49
CA ASN A 25 -5.23 14.14 6.84
C ASN A 25 -4.50 13.15 7.79
N GLY A 26 -3.39 12.56 7.36
CA GLY A 26 -2.58 11.61 8.14
C GLY A 26 -3.18 10.21 8.28
N ARG A 27 -4.23 9.88 7.52
CA ARG A 27 -4.91 8.57 7.55
C ARG A 27 -4.44 7.70 6.38
N ARG A 28 -4.14 6.42 6.65
CA ARG A 28 -3.84 5.44 5.60
C ARG A 28 -5.13 4.94 4.95
N ALA A 29 -5.15 4.94 3.63
CA ALA A 29 -6.22 4.37 2.84
C ALA A 29 -5.62 3.47 1.74
N ILE A 30 -6.34 2.41 1.40
CA ILE A 30 -6.07 1.63 0.21
C ILE A 30 -7.04 2.12 -0.86
N LYS A 31 -6.50 2.59 -1.97
CA LYS A 31 -7.23 2.88 -3.20
C LYS A 31 -7.08 1.69 -4.14
N GLY A 32 -8.18 1.22 -4.71
CA GLY A 32 -8.13 0.23 -5.79
C GLY A 32 -9.44 0.17 -6.53
N LYS A 33 -9.73 -0.97 -7.16
CA LYS A 33 -10.90 -1.15 -8.04
C LYS A 33 -11.62 -2.46 -7.75
N CYS A 34 -12.91 -2.48 -8.04
CA CYS A 34 -13.68 -3.72 -8.05
C CYS A 34 -13.23 -4.61 -9.23
N PRO A 35 -12.80 -5.86 -9.02
CA PRO A 35 -12.42 -6.76 -10.12
C PRO A 35 -13.61 -7.15 -11.00
N THR A 36 -14.85 -6.96 -10.52
CA THR A 36 -16.07 -7.35 -11.25
C THR A 36 -16.65 -6.21 -12.08
N CYS A 37 -16.72 -5.01 -11.53
CA CYS A 37 -17.39 -3.88 -12.18
C CYS A 37 -16.45 -2.69 -12.47
N GLY A 38 -15.16 -2.81 -12.17
CA GLY A 38 -14.14 -1.78 -12.41
C GLY A 38 -14.30 -0.50 -11.60
N THR A 39 -15.27 -0.42 -10.69
CA THR A 39 -15.56 0.79 -9.92
C THR A 39 -14.47 1.04 -8.89
N VAL A 40 -14.01 2.28 -8.79
CA VAL A 40 -13.00 2.69 -7.81
C VAL A 40 -13.55 2.47 -6.40
N MET A 41 -12.76 1.78 -5.58
CA MET A 41 -13.09 1.42 -4.20
C MET A 41 -11.97 1.93 -3.29
N PHE A 42 -12.36 2.43 -2.11
CA PHE A 42 -11.45 2.90 -1.10
C PHE A 42 -11.68 2.14 0.20
N LYS A 43 -10.62 1.61 0.80
CA LYS A 43 -10.64 1.00 2.13
C LYS A 43 -9.79 1.84 3.07
N ILE A 44 -10.43 2.48 4.03
CA ILE A 44 -9.72 3.25 5.05
C ILE A 44 -9.18 2.27 6.09
N LEU A 45 -7.86 2.18 6.21
CA LEU A 45 -7.22 1.44 7.28
C LEU A 45 -7.20 2.35 8.51
N GLY A 46 -8.31 2.32 9.27
CA GLY A 46 -8.44 3.08 10.51
C GLY A 46 -7.54 2.49 11.60
N GLY A 47 -6.36 3.06 11.77
CA GLY A 47 -5.45 2.76 12.86
C GLY A 47 -4.49 3.93 13.06
N LYS A 48 -4.37 4.43 14.29
CA LYS A 48 -3.33 5.39 14.65
C LYS A 48 -1.98 4.80 14.25
N ILE A 49 -1.28 5.54 13.38
CA ILE A 49 0.14 5.45 13.08
C ILE A 49 0.70 4.02 13.13
N ALA A 50 0.61 3.33 12.00
CA ALA A 50 1.65 2.38 11.64
C ALA A 50 2.01 2.69 10.19
N ALA A 51 3.08 3.44 10.00
CA ALA A 51 3.81 3.45 8.73
C ALA A 51 4.38 2.05 8.54
N GLY A 52 3.70 1.22 7.77
CA GLY A 52 4.28 -0.01 7.22
C GLY A 52 4.90 0.36 5.90
N THR A 53 6.19 0.67 5.93
CA THR A 53 7.05 0.90 4.77
C THR A 53 6.80 -0.17 3.71
N PRO A 54 6.64 0.17 2.41
CA PRO A 54 6.82 -0.82 1.36
C PRO A 54 8.24 -1.35 1.51
N VAL A 55 8.37 -2.59 1.98
CA VAL A 55 9.67 -3.28 2.02
C VAL A 55 10.09 -3.58 0.59
N ASP A 56 10.67 -2.59 -0.05
CA ASP A 56 11.75 -2.86 -0.98
C ASP A 56 12.75 -1.70 -0.90
N PRO A 57 13.85 -1.93 -0.18
CA PRO A 57 15.09 -1.75 -0.85
C PRO A 57 15.84 -3.08 -0.81
N ALA A 58 15.79 -3.80 -1.93
CA ALA A 58 16.86 -4.66 -2.41
C ALA A 58 18.22 -3.92 -2.56
N GLN A 59 18.48 -2.87 -1.76
CA GLN A 59 19.79 -2.29 -1.52
C GLN A 59 20.54 -3.20 -0.53
N SER A 60 20.88 -4.39 -1.00
CA SER A 60 21.98 -5.14 -0.42
C SER A 60 23.27 -4.54 -0.95
N ALA A 61 23.80 -3.55 -0.23
CA ALA A 61 25.23 -3.24 -0.26
C ALA A 61 25.73 -3.28 1.19
N PRO A 62 26.89 -3.91 1.42
CA PRO A 62 27.98 -3.09 1.90
C PRO A 62 29.26 -3.43 1.12
N GLY A 63 29.58 -2.61 0.12
CA GLY A 63 30.87 -2.60 -0.54
C GLY A 63 31.78 -1.53 0.06
N GLY A 64 32.41 -1.85 1.18
CA GLY A 64 33.49 -1.08 1.79
C GLY A 64 33.87 -1.71 3.14
N PRO A 65 35.16 -1.85 3.49
CA PRO A 65 36.10 -0.72 3.49
C PRO A 65 37.56 -1.08 3.12
N GLN A 66 38.45 -0.07 3.27
CA GLN A 66 39.91 -0.15 3.44
C GLN A 66 40.73 -0.15 2.13
N ARG A 67 41.82 0.62 1.97
CA ARG A 67 42.68 1.31 2.94
C ARG A 67 43.51 2.38 2.22
N ALA A 68 43.78 3.46 2.94
CA ALA A 68 44.70 4.53 2.58
C ALA A 68 46.16 4.08 2.42
N ASN A 69 46.91 4.93 1.69
CA ASN A 69 48.35 5.21 1.75
C ASN A 69 49.18 4.81 0.50
N GLN A 70 49.37 5.80 -0.39
CA GLN A 70 50.59 6.06 -1.17
C GLN A 70 50.78 7.58 -1.20
#